data_AF-A0A7C1N0W6-F1
#
_entry.id   AF-A0A7C1N0W6-F1
#
_cell.length_a   1.000
_cell.length_b   1.000
_cell.length_c   1.000
_cell.angle_alpha   90.00
_cell.angle_beta   90.00
_cell.angle_gamma   90.00
#
_symmetry.space_group_name_H-M   'P 1'
#
loop_
_entity.id
_entity.type
_entity.pdbx_description
1 polymer ?
#
loop_
_entity_poly.entity_id
_entity_poly.type
_entity_poly.pdbx_seq_one_letter_code
_entity_poly.pdbx_strand_id
1 'polypeptide(L)'
;AGTGKTYTGVALAVKALKDKEVKRIILTRPAVEAGENLGFLPGDLKEKLDPYMQPLYDALRDMIPHEKLESYIEKGVIQIAPMAFMRGRTLDNAFVILDEAQNTTHAQMKMFLTRMGKSAKFLITGDPGQVDLPRRSVSGLKEALLILKDVKGVAMIYLDDKDVIRHKLVKEVIAAYKDIENRN
;
A
#
# COMPACT_ATOMS: atom_id res chain seq x y z
N ALA A 1 -10.96 3.37 4.42
CA ALA A 1 -10.76 3.55 2.96
C ALA A 1 -11.13 4.96 2.42
N GLY A 2 -10.43 5.46 1.39
CA GLY A 2 -10.82 6.69 0.65
C GLY A 2 -10.29 8.02 1.20
N THR A 3 -9.38 8.01 2.17
CA THR A 3 -8.69 9.21 2.71
C THR A 3 -7.45 9.61 1.91
N GLY A 4 -7.25 9.04 0.72
CA GLY A 4 -6.11 9.38 -0.16
C GLY A 4 -4.74 8.82 0.26
N LYS A 5 -4.60 8.10 1.38
CA LYS A 5 -3.31 7.58 1.90
C LYS A 5 -2.37 7.03 0.81
N THR A 6 -2.83 6.03 0.07
CA THR A 6 -2.05 5.34 -0.95
C THR A 6 -1.74 6.28 -2.14
N TYR A 7 -2.76 6.99 -2.63
CA TYR A 7 -2.62 7.91 -3.76
C TYR A 7 -1.62 9.04 -3.45
N THR A 8 -1.74 9.69 -2.29
CA THR A 8 -0.79 10.70 -1.82
C THR A 8 0.60 10.10 -1.66
N GLY A 9 0.70 8.87 -1.14
CA GLY A 9 1.97 8.15 -1.05
C GLY A 9 2.67 7.97 -2.39
N VAL A 10 1.93 7.50 -3.40
CA VAL A 10 2.44 7.36 -4.77
C VAL A 10 2.86 8.71 -5.34
N ALA A 11 2.09 9.78 -5.11
CA ALA A 11 2.44 11.13 -5.54
C ALA A 11 3.78 11.61 -4.95
N LEU A 12 3.99 11.37 -3.65
CA LEU A 12 5.25 11.70 -2.98
C LEU A 12 6.43 10.88 -3.54
N ALA A 13 6.21 9.60 -3.82
CA ALA A 13 7.24 8.75 -4.42
C ALA A 13 7.62 9.22 -5.84
N VAL A 14 6.62 9.54 -6.67
CA VAL A 14 6.83 10.06 -8.03
C VAL A 14 7.56 11.40 -7.99
N LYS A 15 7.20 12.29 -7.06
CA LYS A 15 7.92 13.54 -6.84
C LYS A 15 9.39 13.30 -6.47
N ALA A 16 9.65 12.46 -5.47
CA ALA A 16 11.01 12.13 -5.04
C ALA A 16 11.87 11.53 -6.18
N LEU A 17 11.26 10.73 -7.06
CA LEU A 17 11.94 10.21 -8.25
C LEU A 17 12.25 11.31 -9.27
N LYS A 18 11.29 12.19 -9.56
CA LYS A 18 11.47 13.33 -10.49
C LYS A 18 12.54 14.31 -9.99
N ASP A 19 12.58 14.53 -8.68
CA ASP A 19 13.53 15.41 -8.00
C ASP A 19 14.90 14.74 -7.78
N LYS A 20 15.08 13.49 -8.24
CA LYS A 20 16.31 12.68 -8.12
C LYS A 20 16.76 12.41 -6.69
N GLU A 21 15.86 12.53 -5.72
CA GLU A 21 16.11 12.17 -4.32
C GLU A 21 16.26 10.65 -4.14
N VAL A 22 15.56 9.89 -4.98
CA VAL A 22 15.65 8.42 -5.07
C VAL A 22 15.91 8.00 -6.51
N LYS A 23 16.47 6.80 -6.69
CA LYS A 23 16.74 6.23 -8.01
C LYS A 23 15.61 5.33 -8.51
N ARG A 24 14.75 4.86 -7.63
CA ARG A 24 13.66 3.93 -7.94
C ARG A 24 12.49 4.05 -6.96
N ILE A 25 11.33 3.60 -7.41
CA ILE A 25 10.12 3.43 -6.59
C ILE A 25 9.82 1.93 -6.49
N ILE A 26 9.48 1.46 -5.31
CA ILE A 26 9.05 0.09 -5.08
C ILE A 26 7.69 0.15 -4.38
N LEU A 27 6.65 -0.30 -5.07
CA LEU A 27 5.31 -0.42 -4.53
C LEU A 27 5.03 -1.88 -4.25
N THR A 28 4.54 -2.16 -3.05
CA THR A 28 4.28 -3.53 -2.64
C THR A 28 3.05 -3.61 -1.76
N ARG A 29 2.42 -4.76 -1.76
CA ARG A 29 1.21 -5.06 -0.98
C ARG A 29 1.30 -6.50 -0.48
N PRO A 30 0.83 -6.83 0.74
CA PRO A 30 0.77 -8.21 1.18
C PRO A 30 -0.23 -8.98 0.31
N ALA A 31 0.07 -10.24 0.01
CA ALA A 31 -0.92 -11.13 -0.57
C ALA A 31 -1.90 -11.54 0.53
N VAL A 32 -3.19 -11.30 0.28
CA VAL A 32 -4.27 -11.59 1.22
C VAL A 32 -5.40 -12.18 0.39
N GLU A 33 -5.92 -13.32 0.82
CA GLU A 33 -7.12 -13.91 0.24
C GLU A 33 -8.33 -13.15 0.76
N ALA A 34 -8.58 -11.98 0.20
CA ALA A 34 -9.73 -11.17 0.54
C ALA A 34 -10.99 -11.77 -0.11
N GLY A 35 -11.57 -12.79 0.52
CA GLY A 35 -12.87 -13.36 0.16
C GLY A 35 -12.89 -14.26 -1.09
N GLU A 36 -11.93 -14.12 -2.01
CA GLU A 36 -11.68 -15.05 -3.11
C GLU A 36 -10.38 -15.81 -2.86
N ASN A 37 -10.45 -17.14 -2.83
CA ASN A 37 -9.27 -17.99 -2.71
C ASN A 37 -8.37 -17.74 -3.92
N LEU A 38 -7.15 -17.23 -3.69
CA LEU A 38 -6.14 -17.00 -4.74
C LEU A 38 -5.85 -18.27 -5.55
N GLY A 39 -6.13 -19.45 -5.01
CA GLY A 39 -6.09 -20.73 -5.71
C GLY A 39 -6.98 -20.84 -6.95
N PHE A 40 -8.07 -20.08 -7.07
CA PHE A 40 -9.10 -20.26 -8.11
C PHE A 40 -8.98 -19.34 -9.32
N LEU A 41 -8.17 -18.28 -9.24
CA LEU A 41 -7.90 -17.45 -10.42
C LEU A 41 -7.06 -18.27 -11.42
N PRO A 42 -7.46 -18.40 -12.70
CA PRO A 42 -6.63 -19.05 -13.72
C PRO A 42 -5.37 -18.21 -13.99
N GLY A 43 -4.29 -18.86 -14.44
CA GLY A 43 -3.04 -18.18 -14.80
C GLY A 43 -1.86 -18.42 -13.87
N ASP A 44 -0.72 -17.81 -14.18
CA ASP A 44 0.48 -17.85 -13.36
C ASP A 44 0.32 -17.01 -12.08
N LEU A 45 1.22 -17.16 -11.10
CA LEU A 45 1.13 -16.45 -9.81
C LEU A 45 1.10 -14.91 -9.98
N LYS A 46 1.70 -14.39 -11.06
CA LYS A 46 1.74 -12.97 -11.34
C LYS A 46 0.39 -12.48 -11.86
N GLU A 47 -0.20 -13.19 -12.81
CA GLU A 47 -1.54 -12.92 -13.35
C GLU A 47 -2.61 -12.94 -12.26
N LYS A 48 -2.49 -13.84 -11.26
CA LYS A 48 -3.42 -13.90 -10.12
C LYS A 48 -3.29 -12.72 -9.15
N LEU A 49 -2.12 -12.09 -9.08
CA LEU A 49 -1.84 -11.00 -8.14
C LEU A 49 -2.04 -9.61 -8.78
N ASP A 50 -2.06 -9.53 -10.11
CA ASP A 50 -2.23 -8.28 -10.87
C ASP A 50 -3.51 -7.50 -10.49
N PRO A 51 -4.70 -8.12 -10.33
CA PRO A 51 -5.90 -7.38 -9.91
C PRO A 51 -5.74 -6.66 -8.56
N TYR A 52 -5.00 -7.26 -7.62
CA TYR A 52 -4.74 -6.67 -6.30
C TYR A 52 -3.76 -5.48 -6.35
N MET A 53 -2.91 -5.45 -7.37
CA MET A 53 -1.96 -4.36 -7.60
C MET A 53 -2.55 -3.23 -8.47
N GLN A 54 -3.70 -3.46 -9.11
CA GLN A 54 -4.32 -2.51 -10.05
C GLN A 54 -4.46 -1.08 -9.48
N PRO A 55 -4.88 -0.85 -8.22
CA PRO A 55 -4.95 0.50 -7.66
C PRO A 55 -3.61 1.25 -7.65
N LEU A 56 -2.49 0.54 -7.52
CA LEU A 56 -1.14 1.12 -7.57
C LEU A 56 -0.75 1.51 -9.00
N TYR A 57 -1.13 0.70 -9.99
CA TYR A 57 -0.95 1.04 -11.40
C TYR A 57 -1.76 2.27 -11.80
N ASP A 58 -3.01 2.34 -11.36
CA ASP A 58 -3.91 3.45 -11.70
C ASP A 58 -3.39 4.76 -11.10
N ALA A 59 -2.97 4.75 -9.83
CA ALA A 59 -2.36 5.92 -9.19
C ALA A 59 -1.09 6.40 -9.93
N LEU A 60 -0.28 5.49 -10.49
CA LEU A 60 0.89 5.87 -11.28
C LEU A 60 0.51 6.47 -12.64
N ARG A 61 -0.51 5.92 -13.31
CA ARG A 61 -1.00 6.41 -14.62
C ARG A 61 -1.55 7.83 -14.53
N ASP A 62 -2.15 8.19 -13.40
CA ASP A 62 -2.61 9.56 -13.13
C ASP A 62 -1.45 10.57 -13.01
N MET A 63 -0.22 10.11 -12.75
CA MET A 63 0.92 10.96 -12.37
C MET A 63 2.09 10.94 -13.38
N ILE A 64 2.13 9.91 -14.24
CA ILE A 64 3.19 9.65 -15.20
C ILE A 64 2.56 9.33 -16.56
N PRO A 65 2.97 10.02 -17.65
CA PRO A 65 2.52 9.69 -19.00
C PRO A 65 2.76 8.22 -19.34
N HIS A 66 1.81 7.61 -20.05
CA HIS A 66 1.77 6.18 -20.32
C HIS A 66 3.09 5.59 -20.84
N GLU A 67 3.63 6.09 -21.96
CA GLU A 67 4.88 5.60 -22.57
C GLU A 67 6.07 5.68 -21.59
N LYS A 68 6.11 6.72 -20.77
CA LYS A 68 7.18 6.92 -19.79
C LYS A 68 7.05 5.96 -18.61
N LEU A 69 5.82 5.70 -18.16
CA LEU A 69 5.54 4.74 -17.11
C LEU A 69 5.93 3.32 -17.55
N GLU A 70 5.57 2.92 -18.77
CA GLU A 70 5.98 1.63 -19.34
C GLU A 70 7.50 1.48 -19.35
N SER A 71 8.21 2.49 -19.86
CA SER A 71 9.67 2.47 -19.86
C SER A 71 10.28 2.40 -18.45
N TYR A 72 9.67 3.05 -17.45
CA TYR A 72 10.13 2.97 -16.06
C TYR A 72 9.90 1.60 -15.44
N ILE A 73 8.80 0.93 -15.76
CA ILE A 73 8.51 -0.43 -15.29
C ILE A 73 9.48 -1.41 -15.95
N GLU A 74 9.65 -1.34 -17.26
CA GLU A 74 10.57 -2.21 -18.02
C GLU A 74 12.02 -2.10 -17.53
N LYS A 75 12.50 -0.87 -17.28
CA LYS A 75 13.84 -0.62 -16.75
C LYS A 75 13.98 -0.89 -15.24
N GLY A 76 12.89 -1.27 -14.56
CA GLY A 76 12.88 -1.52 -13.13
C GLY A 76 13.09 -0.29 -12.25
N VAL A 77 12.90 0.91 -12.81
CA VAL A 77 12.87 2.19 -12.08
C VAL A 77 11.64 2.25 -11.19
N ILE A 78 10.51 1.74 -11.65
CA ILE A 78 9.32 1.52 -10.85
C ILE A 78 9.07 0.01 -10.79
N GLN A 79 9.00 -0.53 -9.59
CA GLN A 79 8.74 -1.95 -9.35
C GLN A 79 7.42 -2.09 -8.59
N ILE A 80 6.49 -2.83 -9.16
CA ILE A 80 5.24 -3.21 -8.48
C ILE A 80 5.30 -4.71 -8.29
N ALA A 81 5.36 -5.16 -7.04
CA ALA A 81 5.53 -6.57 -6.74
C ALA A 81 4.91 -6.94 -5.39
N PRO A 82 4.50 -8.21 -5.21
CA PRO A 82 4.04 -8.71 -3.92
C PRO A 82 5.13 -8.59 -2.84
N MET A 83 4.72 -8.39 -1.58
CA MET A 83 5.66 -8.18 -0.46
C MET A 83 6.65 -9.35 -0.26
N ALA A 84 6.28 -10.57 -0.66
CA ALA A 84 7.16 -11.73 -0.62
C ALA A 84 8.49 -11.51 -1.40
N PHE A 85 8.46 -10.71 -2.47
CA PHE A 85 9.64 -10.38 -3.28
C PHE A 85 10.61 -9.42 -2.58
N MET A 86 10.25 -8.89 -1.42
CA MET A 86 11.14 -8.04 -0.61
C MET A 86 12.09 -8.86 0.26
N ARG A 87 11.82 -10.17 0.44
CA ARG A 87 12.63 -11.05 1.27
C ARG A 87 14.07 -11.10 0.77
N GLY A 88 15.03 -11.02 1.69
CA GLY A 88 16.46 -11.09 1.37
C GLY A 88 17.04 -9.88 0.65
N ARG A 89 16.25 -8.84 0.36
CA ARG A 89 16.73 -7.62 -0.28
C ARG A 89 17.19 -6.58 0.74
N THR A 90 18.05 -5.68 0.30
CA THR A 90 18.25 -4.37 0.93
C THR A 90 17.75 -3.32 -0.06
N LEU A 91 16.75 -2.56 0.36
CA LEU A 91 16.09 -1.57 -0.48
C LEU A 91 16.73 -0.21 -0.25
N ASP A 92 17.82 0.05 -0.94
CA ASP A 92 18.54 1.32 -0.86
C ASP A 92 18.25 2.23 -2.07
N ASN A 93 18.47 3.55 -1.89
CA ASN A 93 18.21 4.62 -2.87
C ASN A 93 16.81 4.53 -3.50
N ALA A 94 15.82 4.14 -2.70
CA ALA A 94 14.47 3.83 -3.14
C ALA A 94 13.42 4.53 -2.29
N PHE A 95 12.32 4.93 -2.93
CA PHE A 95 11.08 5.22 -2.22
C PHE A 95 10.23 3.95 -2.22
N VAL A 96 9.98 3.39 -1.04
CA VAL A 96 9.30 2.11 -0.87
C VAL A 96 7.95 2.34 -0.21
N ILE A 97 6.88 1.85 -0.83
CA ILE A 97 5.53 1.91 -0.28
C ILE A 97 5.03 0.50 -0.02
N LEU A 98 4.66 0.22 1.24
CA LEU A 98 3.85 -0.95 1.59
C LEU A 98 2.41 -0.50 1.76
N ASP A 99 1.55 -0.88 0.82
CA ASP A 99 0.13 -0.61 0.87
C ASP A 99 -0.64 -1.73 1.57
N GLU A 100 -1.79 -1.37 2.15
CA GLU A 100 -2.72 -2.29 2.82
C GLU A 100 -2.02 -3.09 3.93
N ALA A 101 -1.15 -2.40 4.66
CA ALA A 101 -0.25 -2.98 5.65
C ALA A 101 -0.99 -3.58 6.86
N GLN A 102 -2.27 -3.24 7.07
CA GLN A 102 -3.08 -3.87 8.11
C GLN A 102 -3.22 -5.38 7.89
N ASN A 103 -3.01 -5.84 6.66
CA ASN A 103 -3.05 -7.25 6.31
C ASN A 103 -1.67 -7.93 6.33
N THR A 104 -0.70 -7.34 7.01
CA THR A 104 0.56 -8.01 7.33
C THR A 104 0.49 -8.69 8.69
N THR A 105 1.19 -9.81 8.84
CA THR A 105 1.48 -10.40 10.16
C THR A 105 2.67 -9.70 10.82
N HIS A 106 2.87 -9.93 12.13
CA HIS A 106 4.07 -9.50 12.85
C HIS A 106 5.37 -9.82 12.10
N ALA A 107 5.52 -11.09 11.68
CA ALA A 107 6.74 -11.57 11.03
C ALA A 107 6.98 -10.88 9.68
N GLN A 108 5.90 -10.63 8.94
CA GLN A 108 5.96 -9.94 7.65
C GLN A 108 6.32 -8.47 7.81
N MET A 109 5.69 -7.75 8.75
CA MET A 109 5.98 -6.34 9.03
C MET A 109 7.44 -6.17 9.47
N LYS A 110 7.91 -7.01 10.42
CA LYS A 110 9.31 -7.00 10.86
C LYS A 110 10.28 -7.32 9.72
N MET A 111 9.96 -8.31 8.89
CA MET A 111 10.76 -8.64 7.71
C MET A 111 10.87 -7.43 6.77
N PHE A 112 9.75 -6.78 6.46
CA PHE A 112 9.69 -5.65 5.54
C PHE A 112 10.46 -4.42 6.06
N LEU A 113 10.20 -4.00 7.29
CA LEU A 113 10.86 -2.85 7.91
C LEU A 113 12.39 -3.00 7.95
N THR A 114 12.89 -4.21 8.19
CA THR A 114 14.34 -4.49 8.21
C THR A 114 14.98 -4.57 6.82
N ARG A 115 14.24 -4.34 5.73
CA ARG A 115 14.81 -4.21 4.38
C ARG A 115 15.28 -2.79 4.07
N MET A 116 15.00 -1.81 4.94
CA MET A 116 15.31 -0.40 4.69
C MET A 116 16.82 -0.16 4.55
N GLY A 117 17.24 0.35 3.38
CA GLY A 117 18.59 0.82 3.13
C GLY A 117 18.86 2.21 3.71
N LYS A 118 20.13 2.63 3.73
CA LYS A 118 20.57 3.89 4.36
C LYS A 118 19.95 5.13 3.75
N SER A 119 19.77 5.14 2.42
CA SER A 119 19.24 6.28 1.66
C SER A 119 17.83 6.01 1.16
N ALA A 120 17.09 5.13 1.84
CA ALA A 120 15.73 4.78 1.47
C ALA A 120 14.70 5.63 2.22
N LYS A 121 13.54 5.82 1.61
CA LYS A 121 12.35 6.39 2.23
C LYS A 121 11.26 5.33 2.23
N PHE A 122 10.73 4.99 3.40
CA PHE A 122 9.67 4.02 3.54
C PHE A 122 8.37 4.75 3.92
N LEU A 123 7.29 4.41 3.23
CA LEU A 123 5.94 4.84 3.56
C LEU A 123 5.07 3.59 3.71
N ILE A 124 4.32 3.51 4.80
CA ILE A 124 3.46 2.37 5.10
C ILE A 124 2.05 2.91 5.21
N THR A 125 1.15 2.39 4.37
CA THR A 125 -0.26 2.79 4.34
C THR A 125 -1.12 1.60 4.75
N GLY A 126 -2.18 1.88 5.50
CA GLY A 126 -3.14 0.87 5.91
C GLY A 126 -4.24 1.45 6.79
N ASP A 127 -5.23 0.62 7.07
CA ASP A 127 -6.37 0.95 7.92
C ASP A 127 -6.47 -0.08 9.04
N PRO A 128 -6.04 0.23 10.28
CA PRO A 128 -6.08 -0.72 11.39
C PRO A 128 -7.48 -1.27 11.70
N GLY A 129 -8.56 -0.62 11.23
CA GLY A 129 -9.93 -1.10 11.38
C GLY A 129 -10.34 -2.17 10.36
N GLN A 130 -9.62 -2.32 9.24
CA GLN A 130 -10.00 -3.15 8.08
C GLN A 130 -9.04 -4.33 7.91
N VAL A 131 -8.91 -5.16 8.95
CA VAL A 131 -7.99 -6.31 8.94
C VAL A 131 -8.68 -7.54 8.34
N ASP A 132 -8.14 -8.04 7.23
CA ASP A 132 -8.63 -9.21 6.49
C ASP A 132 -7.87 -10.50 6.83
N LEU A 133 -7.04 -10.48 7.88
CA LEU A 133 -6.29 -11.64 8.35
C LEU A 133 -7.22 -12.70 9.00
N PRO A 134 -6.81 -13.98 9.01
CA PRO A 134 -7.56 -15.04 9.68
C PRO A 134 -7.91 -14.68 11.13
N ARG A 135 -9.13 -15.05 11.57
CA ARG A 135 -9.60 -14.83 12.94
C ARG A 135 -8.57 -15.42 13.92
N ARG A 136 -7.93 -14.54 14.72
CA ARG A 136 -6.85 -14.75 15.73
C ARG A 136 -5.46 -14.25 15.33
N SER A 137 -5.22 -13.89 14.07
CA SER A 137 -3.97 -13.25 13.70
C SER A 137 -3.96 -11.77 14.11
N VAL A 138 -2.93 -11.37 14.87
CA VAL A 138 -2.70 -9.96 15.18
C VAL A 138 -2.07 -9.27 13.96
N SER A 139 -2.58 -8.10 13.60
CA SER A 139 -2.05 -7.29 12.52
C SER A 139 -0.69 -6.71 12.88
N GLY A 140 0.31 -6.94 12.03
CA GLY A 140 1.64 -6.38 12.15
C GLY A 140 1.66 -4.85 12.11
N LEU A 141 0.69 -4.22 11.43
CA LEU A 141 0.52 -2.77 11.46
C LEU A 141 0.13 -2.27 12.86
N LYS A 142 -0.84 -2.93 13.51
CA LYS A 142 -1.25 -2.55 14.87
C LYS A 142 -0.10 -2.65 15.86
N GLU A 143 0.69 -3.71 15.75
CA GLU A 143 1.88 -3.89 16.59
C GLU A 143 2.95 -2.84 16.28
N ALA A 144 3.22 -2.56 15.00
CA ALA A 144 4.21 -1.55 14.59
C ALA A 144 3.86 -0.15 15.11
N LEU A 145 2.58 0.22 15.12
CA LEU A 145 2.12 1.49 15.70
C LEU A 145 2.44 1.61 17.21
N LEU A 146 2.47 0.49 17.94
CA LEU A 146 2.82 0.49 19.36
C LEU A 146 4.33 0.46 19.58
N ILE A 147 5.03 -0.41 18.83
CA ILE A 147 6.47 -0.66 18.98
C ILE A 147 7.31 0.54 18.50
N LEU A 148 6.89 1.19 17.41
CA LEU A 148 7.68 2.21 16.74
C LEU A 148 7.35 3.65 17.17
N LYS A 149 6.42 3.84 18.11
CA LYS A 149 5.90 5.17 18.48
C LYS A 149 6.99 6.14 18.96
N ASP A 150 8.03 5.62 19.62
CA ASP A 150 9.13 6.42 20.18
C ASP A 150 10.43 6.29 19.37
N VAL A 151 10.37 5.65 18.20
CA VAL A 151 11.56 5.45 17.36
C VAL A 151 11.85 6.73 16.56
N LYS A 152 13.00 7.35 16.84
CA LYS A 152 13.46 8.55 16.11
C LYS A 152 13.55 8.27 14.62
N GLY A 153 12.96 9.16 13.82
CA GLY A 153 12.92 9.04 12.36
C GLY A 153 11.70 8.29 11.82
N VAL A 154 10.84 7.75 12.69
CA VAL A 154 9.52 7.22 12.33
C VAL A 154 8.47 8.26 12.69
N ALA A 155 7.57 8.56 11.75
CA ALA A 155 6.42 9.40 11.97
C ALA A 155 5.13 8.62 11.71
N MET A 156 4.12 8.84 12.53
CA MET A 156 2.78 8.25 12.38
C MET A 156 1.80 9.36 12.06
N ILE A 157 1.13 9.25 10.90
CA ILE A 157 0.16 10.23 10.42
C ILE A 157 -1.21 9.54 10.39
N TYR A 158 -2.17 10.12 11.12
CA TYR A 158 -3.54 9.63 11.18
C TYR A 158 -4.41 10.53 10.31
N LEU A 159 -5.09 9.93 9.34
CA LEU A 159 -6.13 10.59 8.55
C LEU A 159 -7.49 10.10 9.00
N ASP A 160 -8.47 10.98 9.02
CA ASP A 160 -9.83 10.70 9.47
C ASP A 160 -10.87 10.92 8.36
N ASP A 161 -12.15 10.75 8.68
CA ASP A 161 -13.25 10.88 7.73
C ASP A 161 -13.38 12.28 7.10
N LYS A 162 -12.80 13.31 7.73
CA LYS A 162 -12.80 14.68 7.18
C LYS A 162 -11.83 14.81 6.01
N ASP A 163 -10.81 13.95 5.94
CA ASP A 163 -9.85 13.90 4.84
C ASP A 163 -10.41 13.17 3.60
N VAL A 164 -11.61 12.60 3.70
CA VAL A 164 -12.26 11.86 2.60
C VAL A 164 -12.84 12.83 1.57
N ILE A 165 -12.09 13.01 0.49
CA ILE A 165 -12.56 13.71 -0.71
C ILE A 165 -13.26 12.70 -1.61
N ARG A 166 -14.59 12.76 -1.66
CA ARG A 166 -15.43 11.94 -2.54
C ARG A 166 -16.45 12.82 -3.25
N HIS A 167 -16.82 12.41 -4.46
CA HIS A 167 -17.91 13.01 -5.21
C HIS A 167 -19.19 13.04 -4.37
N LYS A 168 -19.97 14.13 -4.47
CA LYS A 168 -21.19 14.34 -3.67
C LYS A 168 -22.15 13.15 -3.74
N LEU A 169 -22.38 12.63 -4.95
CA LEU A 169 -23.22 11.45 -5.18
C LEU A 169 -22.77 10.21 -4.38
N VAL A 170 -21.46 9.97 -4.26
CA VAL A 170 -20.94 8.82 -3.50
C VAL A 170 -21.24 8.98 -2.01
N LYS A 171 -21.19 10.21 -1.48
CA LYS A 171 -21.56 10.49 -0.09
C LYS A 171 -23.06 10.22 0.15
N GLU A 172 -23.91 10.64 -0.79
CA GLU A 172 -25.36 10.39 -0.74
C GLU A 172 -25.70 8.90 -0.77
N VAL A 173 -25.03 8.13 -1.65
CA VAL A 173 -25.18 6.66 -1.69
C VAL A 173 -24.80 6.02 -0.36
N ILE A 174 -23.65 6.39 0.22
CA ILE A 174 -23.19 5.83 1.51
C ILE A 174 -24.18 6.15 2.63
N ALA A 175 -24.72 7.38 2.66
CA ALA A 175 -25.71 7.77 3.65
C ALA A 175 -26.99 6.93 3.55
N ALA A 176 -27.49 6.69 2.33
CA ALA A 176 -28.67 5.87 2.10
C ALA A 176 -28.50 4.42 2.60
N TYR A 177 -27.30 3.82 2.44
CA TYR A 177 -27.02 2.48 2.97
C TYR A 177 -26.92 2.46 4.51
N LYS A 178 -26.27 3.46 5.12
CA LYS A 178 -26.16 3.56 6.59
C LYS A 178 -27.52 3.67 7.27
N ASP A 179 -28.47 4.37 6.66
CA ASP A 179 -29.82 4.52 7.22
C ASP A 179 -30.58 3.19 7.28
N ILE A 180 -30.28 2.25 6.38
CA ILE A 180 -30.88 0.91 6.39
C ILE A 180 -30.16 0.01 7.39
N GLU A 181 -28.82 0.04 7.41
CA GLU A 181 -28.00 -0.77 8.33
C GLU A 181 -28.25 -0.44 9.81
N ASN A 182 -28.54 0.82 10.15
CA ASN A 182 -28.85 1.24 11.52
C ASN A 182 -30.30 0.95 11.96
N ARG A 183 -31.19 0.58 11.02
CA ARG A 183 -32.60 0.25 11.33
C ARG A 183 -32.82 -1.24 11.62
N ASN A 184 -31.83 -2.07 11.32
CA ASN A 184 -31.80 -3.50 11.64
C ASN A 184 -30.85 -3.78 12.81
#